data_AF-A0A1Y1YYP8-F1
#
_entry.id   AF-A0A1Y1YYP8-F1
#
_cell.length_a   1.000
_cell.length_b   1.000
_cell.length_c   1.000
_cell.angle_alpha   90.00
_cell.angle_beta   90.00
_cell.angle_gamma   90.00
#
_symmetry.space_group_name_H-M   'P 1'
#
loop_
_entity.id
_entity.type
_entity.pdbx_description
1 polymer ?
#
loop_
_entity_poly.entity_id
_entity_poly.type
_entity_poly.pdbx_seq_one_letter_code
_entity_poly.pdbx_strand_id
1 'polypeptide(L)'
;MDYNVAKNDRTKALYRRGSALVSLKREEEAVKDLSEALELSPEDSAIKRELAVAKQRAQVKREKQKKAFAKIVKYFNGQKKQPYLIEPPIH
;
A
#
# COMPACT_ATOMS: atom_id res chain seq x y z
N MET A 1 -35.46 -5.82 -17.49
CA MET A 1 -34.98 -6.53 -16.28
C MET A 1 -33.51 -6.82 -16.54
N ASP A 2 -32.61 -5.91 -16.13
CA ASP A 2 -31.22 -5.89 -16.63
C ASP A 2 -30.20 -5.61 -15.50
N TYR A 3 -30.55 -5.95 -14.26
CA TYR A 3 -29.73 -5.63 -13.09
C TYR A 3 -28.37 -6.39 -13.09
N ASN A 4 -28.32 -7.56 -13.70
CA ASN A 4 -27.13 -8.41 -13.71
C ASN A 4 -26.06 -7.96 -14.72
N VAL A 5 -26.48 -7.28 -15.79
CA VAL A 5 -25.57 -6.75 -16.82
C VAL A 5 -24.76 -5.59 -16.24
N ALA A 6 -25.41 -4.66 -15.55
CA ALA A 6 -24.76 -3.52 -14.90
C ALA A 6 -23.73 -3.95 -13.84
N LYS A 7 -24.01 -5.02 -13.08
CA LYS A 7 -23.06 -5.57 -12.10
C LYS A 7 -21.81 -6.11 -12.78
N ASN A 8 -21.97 -6.90 -13.85
CA ASN A 8 -20.87 -7.44 -14.62
C ASN A 8 -20.04 -6.37 -15.34
N ASP A 9 -20.68 -5.33 -15.88
CA ASP A 9 -19.98 -4.22 -16.51
C ASP A 9 -19.20 -3.39 -15.48
N ARG A 10 -19.78 -3.15 -14.30
CA ARG A 10 -19.09 -2.49 -13.19
C ARG A 10 -17.88 -3.30 -12.72
N THR A 11 -18.02 -4.62 -12.57
CA THR A 11 -16.90 -5.53 -12.25
C THR A 11 -15.78 -5.40 -13.28
N LYS A 12 -16.09 -5.48 -14.57
CA LYS A 12 -15.09 -5.36 -15.65
C LYS A 12 -14.41 -3.99 -15.67
N ALA A 13 -15.17 -2.92 -15.44
CA ALA A 13 -14.63 -1.56 -15.37
C ALA A 13 -13.63 -1.42 -14.20
N LEU A 14 -14.00 -1.91 -13.02
CA LEU A 14 -13.13 -1.92 -11.83
C LEU A 14 -11.88 -2.80 -12.07
N TYR A 15 -12.03 -3.98 -12.68
CA TYR A 15 -10.90 -4.84 -13.03
C TYR A 15 -9.91 -4.15 -13.98
N ARG A 16 -10.41 -3.53 -15.06
CA ARG A 16 -9.57 -2.80 -16.01
C ARG A 16 -8.86 -1.61 -15.36
N ARG A 17 -9.57 -0.85 -14.52
CA ARG A 17 -8.99 0.28 -13.77
C ARG A 17 -7.92 -0.21 -12.79
N GLY A 18 -8.21 -1.26 -12.03
CA GLY A 18 -7.28 -1.89 -11.10
C GLY A 18 -6.01 -2.39 -11.78
N SER A 19 -6.13 -3.09 -12.90
CA SER A 19 -4.98 -3.57 -13.68
C SER A 19 -4.12 -2.40 -14.20
N ALA A 20 -4.74 -1.34 -14.72
CA ALA A 20 -4.03 -0.13 -15.13
C ALA A 20 -3.29 0.52 -13.94
N LEU A 21 -3.92 0.59 -12.76
CA LEU A 21 -3.29 1.12 -11.55
C LEU A 21 -2.09 0.28 -11.08
N VAL A 22 -2.14 -1.05 -11.24
CA VAL A 22 -0.98 -1.94 -11.02
C VAL A 22 0.17 -1.58 -11.95
N SER A 23 -0.10 -1.30 -13.23
CA SER A 23 0.91 -0.83 -14.20
C SER A 23 1.44 0.56 -13.85
N LEU A 24 0.60 1.45 -13.34
CA LEU A 24 0.96 2.78 -12.87
C LEU A 24 1.67 2.80 -11.51
N LYS A 25 1.98 1.63 -10.94
CA LYS A 25 2.61 1.49 -9.61
C LYS A 25 1.80 2.18 -8.49
N ARG A 26 0.47 2.25 -8.66
CA ARG A 26 -0.51 2.74 -7.67
C ARG A 26 -1.20 1.55 -7.03
N GLU A 27 -0.42 0.68 -6.39
CA GLU A 27 -0.92 -0.63 -5.96
C GLU A 27 -1.97 -0.52 -4.84
N GLU A 28 -1.90 0.51 -3.99
CA GLU A 28 -2.89 0.71 -2.92
C GLU A 28 -4.30 0.99 -3.48
N GLU A 29 -4.38 1.76 -4.57
CA GLU A 29 -5.64 2.04 -5.25
C GLU A 29 -6.10 0.85 -6.08
N ALA A 30 -5.16 0.16 -6.73
CA ALA A 30 -5.47 -1.09 -7.45
C ALA A 30 -6.09 -2.13 -6.51
N VAL A 31 -5.59 -2.27 -5.28
CA VAL A 31 -6.14 -3.20 -4.29
C VAL A 31 -7.58 -2.83 -3.92
N LYS A 32 -7.90 -1.53 -3.78
CA LYS A 32 -9.28 -1.10 -3.50
C LYS A 32 -10.22 -1.46 -4.63
N ASP A 33 -9.86 -1.08 -5.86
CA ASP A 33 -10.69 -1.34 -7.05
C ASP A 33 -10.91 -2.82 -7.30
N LEU A 34 -9.84 -3.63 -7.19
CA LEU A 34 -9.92 -5.08 -7.37
C LEU A 34 -10.66 -5.76 -6.22
N SER A 35 -10.65 -5.18 -5.00
CA SER A 35 -11.43 -5.69 -3.88
C SER A 35 -12.91 -5.46 -4.11
N GLU A 36 -13.31 -4.25 -4.52
CA GLU A 36 -14.71 -3.97 -4.89
C GLU A 36 -15.16 -4.87 -6.06
N ALA A 37 -14.31 -5.06 -7.07
CA ALA A 37 -14.61 -5.95 -8.19
C ALA A 37 -14.82 -7.40 -7.72
N LEU A 38 -14.04 -7.85 -6.72
CA LEU A 38 -14.15 -9.18 -6.15
C LEU A 38 -15.43 -9.35 -5.31
N GLU A 39 -15.88 -8.31 -4.61
CA GLU A 39 -17.16 -8.33 -3.89
C GLU A 39 -18.35 -8.44 -4.86
N LEU A 40 -18.23 -7.83 -6.03
CA LEU A 40 -19.25 -7.94 -7.08
C LEU A 40 -19.22 -9.31 -7.76
N SER A 41 -18.03 -9.87 -8.03
CA SER A 41 -17.85 -11.18 -8.68
C SER A 41 -16.82 -12.04 -7.93
N PRO A 42 -17.22 -12.66 -6.81
CA PRO A 42 -16.31 -13.46 -5.97
C PRO A 42 -15.85 -14.77 -6.64
N GLU A 43 -16.51 -15.19 -7.72
CA GLU A 43 -16.12 -16.36 -8.51
C GLU A 43 -15.07 -16.05 -9.58
N ASP A 44 -14.82 -14.77 -9.88
CA ASP A 44 -13.89 -14.37 -10.92
C ASP A 44 -12.43 -14.59 -10.48
N SER A 45 -11.80 -15.58 -11.10
CA SER A 45 -10.42 -15.97 -10.81
C SER A 45 -9.39 -14.96 -11.33
N ALA A 46 -9.72 -14.17 -12.35
CA ALA A 46 -8.82 -13.14 -12.88
C ALA A 46 -8.67 -12.00 -11.85
N ILE A 47 -9.78 -11.57 -11.24
CA ILE A 47 -9.76 -10.54 -10.20
C ILE A 47 -8.94 -10.99 -8.98
N LYS A 48 -9.11 -12.24 -8.53
CA LYS A 48 -8.33 -12.82 -7.42
C LYS A 48 -6.84 -12.81 -7.70
N ARG A 49 -6.43 -13.22 -8.90
CA ARG A 49 -5.01 -13.22 -9.31
C ARG A 49 -4.44 -11.81 -9.30
N GLU A 50 -5.16 -10.86 -9.88
CA GLU A 50 -4.69 -9.49 -9.99
C GLU A 50 -4.62 -8.78 -8.64
N LEU A 51 -5.58 -9.03 -7.76
CA LEU A 51 -5.59 -8.54 -6.39
C LEU A 51 -4.41 -9.10 -5.59
N ALA A 52 -4.06 -10.37 -5.76
CA ALA A 52 -2.89 -10.97 -5.12
C ALA A 52 -1.59 -10.30 -5.59
N VAL A 53 -1.43 -10.07 -6.89
CA VAL A 53 -0.28 -9.37 -7.47
C VAL A 53 -0.18 -7.95 -6.92
N ALA A 54 -1.29 -7.21 -6.90
CA ALA A 54 -1.35 -5.84 -6.37
C ALA A 54 -0.97 -5.79 -4.88
N LYS A 55 -1.52 -6.69 -4.06
CA LYS A 55 -1.20 -6.80 -2.62
C LYS A 55 0.27 -7.13 -2.38
N GLN A 56 0.82 -8.08 -3.14
CA GLN A 56 2.22 -8.47 -2.99
C GLN A 56 3.16 -7.31 -3.32
N ARG A 57 2.89 -6.58 -4.40
CA ARG A 57 3.67 -5.38 -4.78
C ARG A 57 3.54 -4.27 -3.73
N ALA A 58 2.34 -4.01 -3.21
CA ALA A 58 2.11 -3.04 -2.15
C ALA A 58 2.87 -3.40 -0.87
N GLN A 59 2.85 -4.68 -0.46
CA GLN A 59 3.58 -5.16 0.70
C GLN A 59 5.09 -5.01 0.55
N VAL A 60 5.65 -5.40 -0.61
CA VAL A 60 7.09 -5.24 -0.87
C VAL A 60 7.52 -3.77 -0.79
N LYS A 61 6.72 -2.84 -1.31
CA LYS A 61 6.98 -1.40 -1.16
C LYS A 61 6.94 -0.98 0.30
N ARG A 62 5.92 -1.40 1.04
CA ARG A 62 5.75 -1.06 2.45
C ARG A 62 6.87 -1.62 3.31
N GLU A 63 7.34 -2.84 3.05
CA GLU A 63 8.46 -3.44 3.77
C GLU A 63 9.78 -2.73 3.48
N LYS A 64 10.04 -2.35 2.23
CA LYS A 64 11.21 -1.53 1.88
C LYS A 64 11.19 -0.19 2.61
N GLN A 65 10.04 0.48 2.64
CA GLN A 65 9.87 1.75 3.35
C GLN A 65 10.02 1.58 4.87
N LYS A 66 9.42 0.54 5.47
CA LYS A 66 9.55 0.24 6.91
C LYS A 66 11.01 -0.01 7.31
N LYS A 67 11.78 -0.75 6.50
CA LYS A 67 13.21 -1.00 6.77
C LYS A 67 14.03 0.29 6.71
N ALA A 68 13.76 1.16 5.73
CA ALA A 68 14.41 2.47 5.64
C ALA A 68 14.04 3.38 6.83
N PHE A 69 12.76 3.40 7.21
CA PHE A 69 12.28 4.20 8.34
C PHE A 69 12.80 3.69 9.68
N ALA A 70 12.83 2.37 9.91
CA ALA A 70 13.38 1.78 11.13
C ALA A 70 14.85 2.15 11.35
N LYS A 71 15.63 2.22 10.25
CA LYS A 71 17.01 2.69 10.30
C LYS A 71 17.08 4.16 10.74
N ILE A 72 16.27 5.05 10.15
CA ILE A 72 16.22 6.47 10.52
C ILE A 72 15.76 6.68 11.97
N VAL A 73 14.71 5.96 12.41
CA VAL A 73 14.20 6.03 13.78
C VAL A 73 15.27 5.59 14.79
N LYS A 74 16.04 4.54 14.50
CA LYS A 74 17.16 4.12 15.36
C LYS A 74 18.23 5.21 15.49
N TYR A 75 18.57 5.89 14.39
CA TYR A 75 19.53 7.00 14.44
C TYR A 75 18.98 8.23 15.16
N PHE A 76 17.68 8.52 15.02
CA PHE A 76 17.05 9.66 15.66
C PHE A 76 16.86 9.47 17.16
N ASN A 77 16.51 8.25 17.60
CA ASN A 77 16.33 7.93 19.02
C ASN A 77 17.67 7.84 19.79
N GLY A 78 18.81 7.78 19.08
CA GLY A 78 20.16 7.81 19.65
C GLY A 78 20.74 9.22 19.87
N GLN A 79 20.06 10.29 19.41
CA GLN A 79 20.56 11.68 19.47
C GLN A 79 20.15 12.45 20.73
N LYS A 80 19.40 11.85 21.67
CA LYS A 80 19.08 12.49 22.96
C LYS A 80 20.09 12.16 24.07
N LYS A 81 21.36 12.50 23.88
CA LYS A 81 22.31 12.82 24.97
C LYS A 81 23.44 13.71 24.44
N GLN A 82 23.16 15.00 24.27
CA GLN A 82 24.19 16.03 24.50
C GLN A 82 23.99 16.54 25.93
N PRO A 83 24.79 16.10 26.92
CA PRO A 83 24.89 16.81 28.18
C PRO A 83 25.76 18.05 27.96
N TYR A 84 25.13 19.19 27.68
CA TYR A 84 25.78 20.47 27.98
C TYR A 84 25.74 20.65 29.50
N LEU A 85 26.73 20.09 30.19
CA LEU A 85 27.01 20.39 31.60
C LEU A 85 28.50 20.73 31.71
N ILE A 86 28.84 21.96 31.32
CA ILE A 86 30.08 22.63 31.73
C ILE A 86 29.66 24.01 32.21
N GLU A 87 29.24 24.07 33.48
CA GLU A 87 29.19 25.32 34.24
C GLU A 87 30.59 25.56 34.87
N PRO A 88 30.95 26.83 35.17
CA PRO A 88 32.22 27.45 34.81
C PRO A 88 33.40 27.12 35.74
N PRO A 89 34.66 27.25 35.27
CA PRO A 89 35.81 27.28 36.16
C PRO A 89 35.78 28.57 36.99
N ILE A 90 35.68 28.37 38.30
CA ILE A 90 35.80 29.38 39.35
C ILE A 90 37.23 29.95 39.29
N HIS A 91 37.37 31.26 39.08
CA HIS A 91 38.55 32.03 39.45
C HIS A 91 38.12 33.26 40.24
#